data_AF-A0A0P1BA17-F1
#
_entry.id   AF-A0A0P1BA17-F1
#
_cell.length_a   1.000
_cell.length_b   1.000
_cell.length_c   1.000
_cell.angle_alpha   90.00
_cell.angle_beta   90.00
_cell.angle_gamma   90.00
#
_symmetry.space_group_name_H-M   'P 1'
#
loop_
_entity.id
_entity.type
_entity.pdbx_description
1 polymer ?
#
loop_
_entity_poly.entity_id
_entity_poly.type
_entity_poly.pdbx_seq_one_letter_code
_entity_poly.pdbx_strand_id
1 'polypeptide(L)'
;MRVGIVGSGVSGLSAAWALNEHSQHQVTLFEAGEKVGGHTNTVWFEPEPSVGQAGDKQQGCWVDTGFIVFNEVTYPNFLRFLKHLDIAILQSDMSFSVSRSFAPSLPFFRTNKSDEPSKSQQPSQRGAFEWSGSGPAALFCQLENLLDPSHWRMVWDIIRFNHQSLDTLREAQNGKAVKGNIGNWLDQRGYGDAFRNNYLIPMTACIWSTPPGLAFSAFPALTLLRFMHNHHLLQILDRPVWLTIKGGSKNYVDRILAKLPEAALKVGEEGTVVSAKRDEGTGEWMIKTRNGAEHVFDRVVFACHADQARAILQGTTSKALESTLARFHFNKNVAVLHSDENLMPVRRSAWSAWNFLAVSKDKKSLDEDRVTLTYWMNLLQSLPEEKHGHVLVTLNPSPDSQPALQKIKGSYSYEHPLYTEQSVAAQAQLREMQGVGGAYFAGAWTNYGFHEDGFSSGFRAAIALGAKTPFEASPAEREVPPFNLLIYTLLNLIEKSRAISAPLFALLLAPAIIILTLAIEHVVGLAKVKGERVQRFANVNRNVRMFWEGELQSKWGLLREANERKKAR
;
A
#
# COMPACT_ATOMS: atom_id res chain seq x y z
N MET A 1 12.73 27.75 -23.97
CA MET A 1 12.72 28.09 -22.53
C MET A 1 13.59 27.11 -21.76
N ARG A 2 14.26 27.59 -20.72
CA ARG A 2 15.00 26.84 -19.71
C ARG A 2 14.03 26.46 -18.58
N VAL A 3 13.96 25.17 -18.25
CA VAL A 3 13.08 24.65 -17.20
C VAL A 3 13.91 23.91 -16.15
N GLY A 4 13.86 24.38 -14.91
CA GLY A 4 14.46 23.71 -13.77
C GLY A 4 13.47 22.74 -13.12
N ILE A 5 13.88 21.52 -12.81
CA ILE A 5 13.07 20.51 -12.12
C ILE A 5 13.78 20.15 -10.82
N VAL A 6 13.14 20.42 -9.68
CA VAL A 6 13.72 20.22 -8.36
C VAL A 6 13.16 18.94 -7.73
N GLY A 7 14.00 17.91 -7.63
CA GLY A 7 13.67 16.57 -7.16
C GLY A 7 13.55 15.57 -8.31
N SER A 8 14.17 14.39 -8.18
CA SER A 8 14.19 13.35 -9.22
C SER A 8 13.39 12.09 -8.88
N GLY A 9 12.41 12.21 -7.98
CA GLY A 9 11.38 11.19 -7.81
C GLY A 9 10.53 11.00 -9.08
N VAL A 10 9.55 10.08 -9.05
CA VAL A 10 8.68 9.81 -10.20
C VAL A 10 8.01 11.07 -10.80
N SER A 11 7.66 12.06 -9.97
CA SER A 11 7.14 13.35 -10.43
C SER A 11 8.17 14.14 -11.25
N GLY A 12 9.41 14.21 -10.77
CA GLY A 12 10.48 14.91 -11.48
C GLY A 12 10.87 14.18 -12.76
N LEU A 13 10.96 12.85 -12.70
CA LEU A 13 11.28 12.00 -13.84
C LEU A 13 10.22 12.06 -14.95
N SER A 14 8.94 12.03 -14.59
CA SER A 14 7.85 12.17 -15.56
C SER A 14 7.85 13.55 -16.23
N ALA A 15 8.11 14.62 -15.46
CA ALA A 15 8.24 15.96 -16.01
C ALA A 15 9.48 16.08 -16.92
N ALA A 16 10.62 15.54 -16.48
CA ALA A 16 11.88 15.56 -17.23
C ALA A 16 11.75 14.78 -18.54
N TRP A 17 11.18 13.58 -18.51
CA TRP A 17 10.90 12.78 -19.70
C TRP A 17 10.04 13.54 -20.70
N ALA A 18 8.88 14.05 -20.26
CA ALA A 18 7.94 14.73 -21.13
C ALA A 18 8.52 16.03 -21.71
N LEU A 19 9.21 16.84 -20.91
CA LEU A 19 9.82 18.09 -21.38
C LEU A 19 11.04 17.81 -22.28
N ASN A 20 11.92 16.91 -21.89
CA ASN A 20 13.16 16.63 -22.64
C ASN A 20 12.88 15.98 -24.00
N GLU A 21 11.96 15.01 -24.06
CA GLU A 21 11.73 14.23 -25.28
C GLU A 21 10.60 14.78 -26.17
N HIS A 22 9.66 15.54 -25.58
CA HIS A 22 8.43 15.95 -26.28
C HIS A 22 8.24 17.47 -26.31
N SER A 23 9.34 18.24 -26.21
CA SER A 23 9.31 19.69 -26.37
C SER A 23 10.65 20.24 -26.94
N GLN A 24 10.79 21.55 -27.01
CA GLN A 24 12.05 22.24 -27.36
C GLN A 24 12.68 22.92 -26.12
N HIS A 25 12.28 22.52 -24.92
CA HIS A 25 12.80 23.09 -23.68
C HIS A 25 14.20 22.58 -23.37
N GLN A 26 15.01 23.44 -22.76
CA GLN A 26 16.26 23.02 -22.12
C GLN A 26 15.93 22.66 -20.68
N VAL A 27 16.05 21.38 -20.33
CA VAL A 27 15.69 20.88 -19.00
C VAL A 27 16.95 20.79 -18.13
N THR A 28 16.83 21.09 -16.85
CA THR A 28 17.83 20.74 -15.84
C THR A 28 17.14 20.08 -14.66
N LEU A 29 17.60 18.89 -14.30
CA LEU A 29 17.06 18.08 -13.22
C LEU A 29 18.02 18.12 -12.02
N PHE A 30 17.52 18.57 -10.87
CA PHE A 30 18.25 18.68 -9.63
C PHE A 30 17.81 17.56 -8.67
N GLU A 31 18.76 16.78 -8.17
CA GLU A 31 18.55 15.73 -7.18
C GLU A 31 19.49 15.94 -5.99
N ALA A 32 18.95 15.95 -4.77
CA ALA A 32 19.75 16.19 -3.58
C ALA A 32 20.61 14.97 -3.19
N GLY A 33 20.15 13.75 -3.50
CA GLY A 33 20.90 12.53 -3.27
C GLY A 33 21.92 12.20 -4.37
N GLU A 34 22.72 11.17 -4.13
CA GLU A 34 23.66 10.61 -5.11
C GLU A 34 22.97 9.75 -6.18
N LYS A 35 21.71 9.39 -5.96
CA LYS A 35 20.93 8.49 -6.82
C LYS A 35 19.61 9.13 -7.24
N VAL A 36 19.31 9.02 -8.52
CA VAL A 36 18.03 9.41 -9.11
C VAL A 36 16.93 8.39 -8.80
N GLY A 37 15.70 8.87 -8.60
CA GLY A 37 14.50 8.04 -8.47
C GLY A 37 13.78 8.18 -7.13
N GLY A 38 14.46 8.63 -6.07
CA GLY A 38 13.89 8.79 -4.75
C GLY A 38 13.25 7.49 -4.23
N HIS A 39 11.93 7.47 -4.12
CA HIS A 39 11.17 6.28 -3.69
C HIS A 39 11.15 5.16 -4.76
N THR A 40 11.52 5.45 -6.00
CA THR A 40 11.83 4.44 -7.02
C THR A 40 13.21 3.84 -6.73
N ASN A 41 13.26 2.80 -5.91
CA ASN A 41 14.51 2.23 -5.45
C ASN A 41 14.60 0.73 -5.71
N THR A 42 15.31 0.35 -6.77
CA THR A 42 15.74 -1.02 -7.01
C THR A 42 17.16 -1.21 -6.50
N VAL A 43 17.40 -2.32 -5.80
CA VAL A 43 18.68 -2.69 -5.17
C VAL A 43 19.02 -4.15 -5.45
N TRP A 44 20.30 -4.50 -5.35
CA TRP A 44 20.76 -5.87 -5.53
C TRP A 44 20.53 -6.67 -4.24
N PHE A 45 19.87 -7.82 -4.34
CA PHE A 45 19.73 -8.81 -3.29
C PHE A 45 20.69 -9.95 -3.55
N GLU A 46 21.54 -10.26 -2.58
CA GLU A 46 22.42 -11.43 -2.60
C GLU A 46 21.88 -12.48 -1.61
N PRO A 47 21.51 -13.69 -2.08
CA PRO A 47 21.01 -14.75 -1.21
C PRO A 47 22.06 -15.23 -0.21
N GLU A 48 21.62 -15.89 0.86
CA GLU A 48 22.54 -16.60 1.75
C GLU A 48 23.11 -17.84 1.05
N PRO A 49 24.37 -18.22 1.29
CA PRO A 49 24.90 -19.48 0.81
C PRO A 49 24.06 -20.64 1.36
N SER A 50 23.44 -21.42 0.48
CA SER A 50 22.66 -22.60 0.88
C SER A 50 23.60 -23.69 1.43
N VAL A 51 23.49 -23.98 2.73
CA VAL A 51 24.20 -25.09 3.36
C VAL A 51 23.51 -26.40 2.94
N GLY A 52 24.12 -27.16 2.03
CA GLY A 52 23.74 -28.57 1.79
C GLY A 52 23.07 -28.92 0.47
N GLN A 53 22.93 -28.01 -0.50
CA GLN A 53 22.57 -28.39 -1.88
C GLN A 53 23.77 -28.15 -2.81
N ALA A 54 24.60 -29.18 -2.95
CA ALA A 54 25.61 -29.24 -3.99
C ALA A 54 24.89 -29.43 -5.35
N GLY A 55 24.55 -28.33 -6.02
CA GLY A 55 23.95 -28.39 -7.35
C GLY A 55 23.63 -27.02 -7.95
N ASP A 56 22.79 -26.23 -7.28
CA ASP A 56 22.38 -24.90 -7.75
C ASP A 56 22.69 -23.84 -6.69
N LYS A 57 23.68 -22.99 -6.96
CA LYS A 57 23.90 -21.79 -6.14
C LYS A 57 22.68 -20.88 -6.32
N GLN A 58 22.07 -20.46 -5.21
CA GLN A 58 21.09 -19.37 -5.25
C GLN A 58 21.75 -18.16 -5.92
N GLN A 59 21.00 -17.48 -6.78
CA GLN A 59 21.50 -16.35 -7.58
C GLN A 59 20.95 -15.04 -7.03
N GLY A 60 21.75 -13.97 -7.07
CA GLY A 60 21.26 -12.63 -6.75
C GLY A 60 20.20 -12.13 -7.73
N CYS A 61 19.42 -11.13 -7.30
CA CYS A 61 18.37 -10.50 -8.10
C CYS A 61 18.16 -9.03 -7.76
N TRP A 62 17.52 -8.30 -8.67
CA TRP A 62 17.09 -6.92 -8.45
C TRP A 62 15.75 -6.87 -7.72
N VAL A 63 15.69 -6.11 -6.63
CA VAL A 63 14.53 -6.00 -5.73
C VAL A 63 14.16 -4.54 -5.55
N ASP A 64 12.91 -4.20 -5.79
CA ASP A 64 12.33 -2.91 -5.46
C ASP A 64 11.99 -2.86 -3.97
N THR A 65 12.46 -1.83 -3.27
CA THR A 65 12.19 -1.64 -1.84
C THR A 65 11.27 -0.47 -1.55
N GLY A 66 10.81 0.23 -2.59
CA GLY A 66 9.91 1.37 -2.53
C GLY A 66 8.67 1.16 -3.38
N PHE A 67 8.68 1.66 -4.62
CA PHE A 67 7.64 1.34 -5.59
C PHE A 67 7.83 -0.07 -6.20
N ILE A 68 6.85 -0.95 -6.03
CA ILE A 68 6.96 -2.38 -6.39
C ILE A 68 5.93 -2.81 -7.46
N VAL A 69 4.67 -2.41 -7.29
CA VAL A 69 3.54 -2.91 -8.09
C VAL A 69 2.55 -1.81 -8.49
N PHE A 70 1.85 -2.06 -9.58
CA PHE A 70 0.82 -1.20 -10.16
C PHE A 70 -0.28 -2.04 -10.85
N ASN A 71 -1.32 -1.41 -11.38
CA ASN A 71 -2.38 -2.12 -12.12
C ASN A 71 -2.99 -1.21 -13.20
N GLU A 72 -3.76 -1.80 -14.11
CA GLU A 72 -4.30 -1.08 -15.26
C GLU A 72 -5.38 -0.03 -14.92
N VAL A 73 -6.02 -0.16 -13.77
CA VAL A 73 -7.17 0.68 -13.40
C VAL A 73 -6.72 1.94 -12.66
N THR A 74 -5.79 1.80 -11.71
CA THR A 74 -5.35 2.91 -10.84
C THR A 74 -4.06 3.56 -11.31
N TYR A 75 -3.42 3.05 -12.37
CA TYR A 75 -2.19 3.61 -12.94
C TYR A 75 -2.30 3.88 -14.45
N PRO A 76 -3.34 4.61 -14.90
CA PRO A 76 -3.60 4.77 -16.33
C PRO A 76 -2.47 5.50 -17.07
N ASN A 77 -1.83 6.50 -16.45
CA ASN A 77 -0.77 7.26 -17.11
C ASN A 77 0.57 6.54 -17.03
N PHE A 78 0.92 6.03 -15.85
CA PHE A 78 2.18 5.32 -15.66
C PHE A 78 2.24 4.05 -16.52
N LEU A 79 1.14 3.29 -16.64
CA LEU A 79 1.09 2.12 -17.53
C LEU A 79 1.28 2.51 -19.00
N ARG A 80 0.63 3.58 -19.47
CA ARG A 80 0.78 4.07 -20.85
C ARG A 80 2.22 4.49 -21.13
N PHE A 81 2.86 5.14 -20.16
CA PHE A 81 4.27 5.51 -20.21
C PHE A 81 5.18 4.28 -20.32
N LEU A 82 5.01 3.29 -19.45
CA LEU A 82 5.81 2.05 -19.51
C LEU A 82 5.63 1.32 -20.83
N LYS A 83 4.39 1.22 -21.34
CA LYS A 83 4.09 0.64 -22.66
C LYS A 83 4.73 1.45 -23.79
N HIS A 84 4.71 2.77 -23.71
CA HIS A 84 5.34 3.64 -24.71
C HIS A 84 6.86 3.46 -24.76
N LEU A 85 7.50 3.24 -23.62
CA LEU A 85 8.93 2.99 -23.52
C LEU A 85 9.33 1.53 -23.76
N ASP A 86 8.38 0.65 -24.07
CA ASP A 86 8.58 -0.79 -24.22
C ASP A 86 9.25 -1.44 -23.00
N ILE A 87 8.88 -0.97 -21.80
CA ILE A 87 9.35 -1.56 -20.54
C ILE A 87 8.61 -2.86 -20.28
N ALA A 88 9.35 -3.95 -20.05
CA ALA A 88 8.78 -5.27 -19.78
C ALA A 88 8.02 -5.31 -18.44
N ILE A 89 6.77 -5.79 -18.50
CA ILE A 89 5.85 -5.88 -17.37
C ILE A 89 5.48 -7.35 -17.12
N LEU A 90 5.41 -7.75 -15.86
CA LEU A 90 4.97 -9.07 -15.42
C LEU A 90 3.67 -8.97 -14.63
N GLN A 91 2.90 -10.05 -14.58
CA GLN A 91 1.81 -10.16 -13.62
C GLN A 91 2.36 -10.28 -12.20
N SER A 92 1.61 -9.74 -11.24
CA SER A 92 1.90 -9.77 -9.82
C SER A 92 0.63 -10.16 -9.05
N ASP A 93 0.83 -10.53 -7.79
CA ASP A 93 -0.22 -10.70 -6.80
C ASP A 93 -0.24 -9.50 -5.83
N MET A 94 -1.38 -9.30 -5.15
CA MET A 94 -1.52 -8.35 -4.04
C MET A 94 -2.47 -8.90 -2.97
N SER A 95 -2.25 -10.15 -2.59
CA SER A 95 -2.89 -10.74 -1.43
C SER A 95 -2.43 -10.05 -0.15
N PHE A 96 -3.30 -10.07 0.85
CA PHE A 96 -3.09 -9.45 2.14
C PHE A 96 -3.39 -10.44 3.26
N SER A 97 -2.56 -10.42 4.31
CA SER A 97 -2.77 -11.18 5.54
C SER A 97 -2.52 -10.34 6.77
N VAL A 98 -3.11 -10.80 7.87
CA VAL A 98 -2.90 -10.28 9.22
C VAL A 98 -2.40 -11.42 10.07
N SER A 99 -1.30 -11.17 10.78
CA SER A 99 -0.74 -12.07 11.80
C SER A 99 -0.50 -11.30 13.09
N ARG A 100 -1.18 -11.72 14.15
CA ARG A 100 -1.11 -11.07 15.46
C ARG A 100 -0.50 -12.03 16.48
N SER A 101 0.46 -11.51 17.23
CA SER A 101 1.03 -12.16 18.39
C SER A 101 0.37 -11.60 19.64
N PHE A 102 -0.01 -12.46 20.60
CA PHE A 102 -0.57 -11.98 21.86
C PHE A 102 0.46 -12.04 22.98
N ALA A 103 0.60 -10.96 23.72
CA ALA A 103 1.35 -10.97 24.96
C ALA A 103 0.69 -11.96 25.94
N PRO A 104 1.46 -12.71 26.75
CA PRO A 104 0.88 -13.65 27.69
C PRO A 104 -0.02 -12.92 28.69
N SER A 105 -1.28 -13.36 28.78
CA SER A 105 -2.17 -12.94 29.87
C SER A 105 -1.71 -13.60 31.17
N LEU A 106 -1.52 -12.82 32.23
CA LEU A 106 -1.30 -13.37 33.57
C LEU A 106 -2.40 -14.41 33.90
N PRO A 107 -2.07 -15.59 34.43
CA PRO A 107 -3.07 -16.56 34.85
C PRO A 107 -3.98 -15.96 35.94
N PHE A 108 -5.26 -16.32 35.91
CA PHE A 108 -6.31 -15.83 36.81
C PHE A 108 -6.06 -16.21 38.30
N PHE A 109 -5.07 -17.05 38.59
CA PHE A 109 -4.66 -17.42 39.93
C PHE A 109 -3.55 -16.49 40.44
N ARG A 110 -3.94 -15.63 41.38
CA ARG A 110 -3.06 -14.79 42.18
C ARG A 110 -2.16 -15.68 43.04
N THR A 111 -0.97 -16.04 42.56
CA THR A 111 0.08 -16.59 43.42
C THR A 111 0.86 -15.43 44.06
N ASN A 112 1.24 -15.60 45.32
CA ASN A 112 1.74 -14.55 46.20
C ASN A 112 2.90 -13.73 45.61
N LYS A 113 2.89 -12.43 45.94
CA LYS A 113 3.97 -11.46 45.68
C LYS A 113 5.27 -11.92 46.35
N SER A 114 6.17 -12.55 45.59
CA SER A 114 7.62 -12.50 45.86
C SER A 114 8.48 -12.99 44.70
N ASP A 115 7.94 -13.76 43.75
CA ASP A 115 8.74 -14.37 42.67
C ASP A 115 8.23 -14.00 41.26
N GLU A 116 7.90 -12.73 41.00
CA GLU A 116 7.66 -12.28 39.62
C GLU A 116 9.00 -12.06 38.90
N PRO A 117 9.34 -12.82 37.84
CA PRO A 117 10.41 -12.42 36.94
C PRO A 117 10.03 -11.07 36.31
N SER A 118 11.03 -10.22 36.05
CA SER A 118 10.83 -8.91 35.42
C SER A 118 9.87 -9.00 34.23
N LYS A 119 8.90 -8.08 34.14
CA LYS A 119 7.81 -7.99 33.14
C LYS A 119 8.21 -8.08 31.64
N SER A 120 9.49 -8.27 31.31
CA SER A 120 10.08 -8.17 29.97
C SER A 120 10.48 -9.50 29.32
N GLN A 121 10.15 -10.68 29.87
CA GLN A 121 10.74 -11.95 29.39
C GLN A 121 9.82 -13.16 29.19
N GLN A 122 8.49 -12.99 29.14
CA GLN A 122 7.64 -14.09 28.64
C GLN A 122 7.38 -13.94 27.13
N PRO A 123 7.65 -14.99 26.32
CA PRO A 123 7.50 -14.90 24.87
C PRO A 123 6.02 -14.73 24.50
N SER A 124 5.74 -13.76 23.63
CA SER A 124 4.42 -13.60 23.02
C SER A 124 4.04 -14.86 22.22
N GLN A 125 2.76 -15.21 22.22
CA GLN A 125 2.26 -16.32 21.40
C GLN A 125 2.21 -15.85 19.94
N ARG A 126 3.30 -16.09 19.18
CA ARG A 126 3.38 -15.74 17.75
C ARG A 126 2.28 -16.44 16.95
N GLY A 127 1.62 -15.70 16.06
CA GLY A 127 0.55 -16.24 15.20
C GLY A 127 -0.67 -16.72 15.99
N ALA A 128 -0.96 -16.09 17.14
CA ALA A 128 -2.15 -16.37 17.94
C ALA A 128 -3.44 -16.10 17.16
N PHE A 129 -3.43 -15.11 16.27
CA PHE A 129 -4.50 -14.87 15.31
C PHE A 129 -3.93 -14.58 13.92
N GLU A 130 -4.40 -15.33 12.92
CA GLU A 130 -4.00 -15.22 11.52
C GLU A 130 -5.21 -15.37 10.59
N TRP A 131 -5.24 -14.57 9.52
CA TRP A 131 -6.09 -14.80 8.36
C TRP A 131 -5.49 -14.17 7.11
N SER A 132 -5.92 -14.65 5.94
CA SER A 132 -5.53 -14.08 4.64
C SER A 132 -6.71 -13.99 3.68
N GLY A 133 -6.68 -12.97 2.82
CA GLY A 133 -7.64 -12.75 1.74
C GLY A 133 -7.39 -13.58 0.47
N SER A 134 -6.39 -14.47 0.46
CA SER A 134 -6.00 -15.28 -0.73
C SER A 134 -7.02 -16.36 -1.13
N GLY A 135 -8.02 -16.62 -0.29
CA GLY A 135 -9.11 -17.55 -0.57
C GLY A 135 -9.76 -18.11 0.69
N PRO A 136 -10.82 -18.94 0.57
CA PRO A 136 -11.57 -19.44 1.73
C PRO A 136 -10.72 -20.25 2.73
N ALA A 137 -9.78 -21.07 2.23
CA ALA A 137 -8.89 -21.84 3.12
C ALA A 137 -7.90 -20.94 3.87
N ALA A 138 -7.45 -19.86 3.24
CA ALA A 138 -6.53 -18.89 3.83
C ALA A 138 -7.26 -17.97 4.83
N LEU A 139 -8.55 -17.69 4.59
CA LEU A 139 -9.42 -16.95 5.51
C LEU A 139 -9.66 -17.73 6.81
N PHE A 140 -9.65 -19.06 6.74
CA PHE A 140 -9.75 -19.98 7.87
C PHE A 140 -8.49 -20.81 8.04
N CYS A 141 -7.31 -20.20 7.87
CA CYS A 141 -6.01 -20.87 8.10
C CYS A 141 -5.87 -21.37 9.56
N GLN A 142 -6.70 -20.87 10.47
CA GLN A 142 -6.97 -21.42 11.78
C GLN A 142 -8.40 -21.98 11.84
N LEU A 143 -8.54 -23.30 11.97
CA LEU A 143 -9.85 -23.97 12.02
C LEU A 143 -10.73 -23.52 13.17
N GLU A 144 -10.14 -23.10 14.30
CA GLU A 144 -10.86 -22.51 15.43
C GLU A 144 -11.64 -21.24 15.06
N ASN A 145 -11.21 -20.51 14.03
CA ASN A 145 -11.92 -19.33 13.53
C ASN A 145 -13.26 -19.69 12.86
N LEU A 146 -13.48 -20.95 12.45
CA LEU A 146 -14.80 -21.40 11.97
C LEU A 146 -15.85 -21.36 13.08
N LEU A 147 -15.43 -21.54 14.32
CA LEU A 147 -16.30 -21.55 15.50
C LEU A 147 -16.32 -20.19 16.22
N ASP A 148 -15.58 -19.20 15.72
CA ASP A 148 -15.48 -17.88 16.33
C ASP A 148 -16.53 -16.91 15.77
N PRO A 149 -17.54 -16.51 16.56
CA PRO A 149 -18.56 -15.56 16.12
C PRO A 149 -17.98 -14.20 15.70
N SER A 150 -16.86 -13.79 16.30
CA SER A 150 -16.22 -12.50 15.99
C SER A 150 -15.53 -12.51 14.63
N HIS A 151 -15.00 -13.66 14.19
CA HIS A 151 -14.40 -13.83 12.87
C HIS A 151 -15.48 -13.78 11.77
N TRP A 152 -16.59 -14.49 11.95
CA TRP A 152 -17.74 -14.39 11.05
C TRP A 152 -18.34 -12.99 11.02
N ARG A 153 -18.37 -12.31 12.18
CA ARG A 153 -18.80 -10.92 12.24
C ARG A 153 -17.88 -10.00 11.44
N MET A 154 -16.57 -10.20 11.49
CA MET A 154 -15.61 -9.47 10.66
C MET A 154 -15.91 -9.68 9.18
N VAL A 155 -16.07 -10.93 8.73
CA VAL A 155 -16.35 -11.23 7.31
C VAL A 155 -17.65 -10.55 6.85
N TRP A 156 -18.70 -10.61 7.65
CA TRP A 156 -19.95 -9.89 7.37
C TRP A 156 -19.74 -8.38 7.28
N ASP A 157 -19.03 -7.79 8.23
CA ASP A 157 -18.73 -6.35 8.23
C ASP A 157 -17.89 -5.95 7.02
N ILE A 158 -17.00 -6.80 6.47
CA ILE A 158 -16.29 -6.53 5.20
C ILE A 158 -17.28 -6.36 4.04
N ILE A 159 -18.21 -7.30 3.87
CA ILE A 159 -19.22 -7.25 2.80
C ILE A 159 -20.10 -6.00 2.97
N ARG A 160 -20.55 -5.76 4.20
CA ARG A 160 -21.37 -4.59 4.53
C ARG A 160 -20.62 -3.28 4.26
N PHE A 161 -19.35 -3.21 4.64
CA PHE A 161 -18.49 -2.06 4.40
C PHE A 161 -18.39 -1.76 2.92
N ASN A 162 -18.12 -2.77 2.10
CA ASN A 162 -18.01 -2.64 0.65
C ASN A 162 -19.24 -1.98 0.03
N HIS A 163 -20.43 -2.42 0.41
CA HIS A 163 -21.67 -1.86 -0.13
C HIS A 163 -22.01 -0.48 0.44
N GLN A 164 -21.93 -0.30 1.77
CA GLN A 164 -22.25 0.98 2.41
C GLN A 164 -21.28 2.10 2.01
N SER A 165 -20.04 1.74 1.65
CA SER A 165 -19.06 2.65 1.05
C SER A 165 -19.58 3.21 -0.27
N LEU A 166 -20.05 2.35 -1.18
CA LEU A 166 -20.59 2.76 -2.47
C LEU A 166 -21.85 3.62 -2.31
N ASP A 167 -22.73 3.27 -1.39
CA ASP A 167 -23.92 4.09 -1.09
C ASP A 167 -23.52 5.48 -0.61
N THR A 168 -22.55 5.57 0.32
CA THR A 168 -22.03 6.86 0.81
C THR A 168 -21.43 7.70 -0.32
N LEU A 169 -20.70 7.06 -1.27
CA LEU A 169 -20.14 7.75 -2.43
C LEU A 169 -21.22 8.29 -3.37
N ARG A 170 -22.30 7.53 -3.61
CA ARG A 170 -23.45 7.99 -4.43
C ARG A 170 -24.18 9.16 -3.76
N GLU A 171 -24.41 9.05 -2.45
CA GLU A 171 -25.02 10.14 -1.68
C GLU A 171 -24.19 11.42 -1.75
N ALA A 172 -22.87 11.31 -1.64
CA ALA A 172 -21.96 12.44 -1.75
C ALA A 172 -21.98 13.07 -3.16
N GLN A 173 -22.05 12.26 -4.22
CA GLN A 173 -22.23 12.75 -5.60
C GLN A 173 -23.55 13.52 -5.77
N ASN A 174 -24.58 13.17 -5.01
CA ASN A 174 -25.86 13.87 -4.98
C ASN A 174 -25.89 15.07 -4.00
N GLY A 175 -24.73 15.55 -3.55
CA GLY A 175 -24.61 16.75 -2.71
C GLY A 175 -24.79 16.51 -1.20
N LYS A 176 -24.93 15.27 -0.74
CA LYS A 176 -25.01 14.99 0.71
C LYS A 176 -23.63 15.13 1.34
N ALA A 177 -23.50 16.04 2.30
CA ALA A 177 -22.25 16.22 3.03
C ALA A 177 -21.92 14.99 3.89
N VAL A 178 -20.74 14.41 3.67
CA VAL A 178 -20.17 13.35 4.52
C VAL A 178 -19.11 13.99 5.40
N LYS A 179 -19.40 14.13 6.69
CA LYS A 179 -18.51 14.78 7.66
C LYS A 179 -17.86 13.77 8.59
N GLY A 180 -16.66 14.08 9.05
CA GLY A 180 -15.92 13.33 10.06
C GLY A 180 -14.94 12.30 9.49
N ASN A 181 -14.17 11.72 10.41
CA ASN A 181 -13.20 10.68 10.12
C ASN A 181 -13.86 9.30 9.95
N ILE A 182 -13.08 8.33 9.48
CA ILE A 182 -13.56 6.96 9.29
C ILE A 182 -14.03 6.31 10.61
N GLY A 183 -13.40 6.60 11.75
CA GLY A 183 -13.83 6.08 13.06
C GLY A 183 -15.28 6.42 13.37
N ASN A 184 -15.64 7.71 13.27
CA ASN A 184 -17.00 8.20 13.48
C ASN A 184 -18.00 7.57 12.49
N TRP A 185 -17.60 7.38 11.23
CA TRP A 185 -18.44 6.76 10.20
C TRP A 185 -18.78 5.31 10.54
N LEU A 186 -17.81 4.57 11.11
CA LEU A 186 -17.97 3.19 11.56
C LEU A 186 -18.81 3.09 12.83
N ASP A 187 -18.63 4.00 13.78
CA ASP A 187 -19.37 4.05 15.05
C ASP A 187 -20.87 4.25 14.81
N GLN A 188 -21.22 5.23 13.97
CA GLN A 188 -22.61 5.51 13.57
C GLN A 188 -23.31 4.31 12.90
N ARG A 189 -22.54 3.35 12.38
CA ARG A 189 -23.02 2.18 11.64
C ARG A 189 -22.79 0.87 12.38
N GLY A 190 -22.36 0.90 13.65
CA GLY A 190 -22.21 -0.28 14.50
C GLY A 190 -21.26 -1.35 13.97
N TYR A 191 -20.14 -0.97 13.34
CA TYR A 191 -19.08 -1.90 12.93
C TYR A 191 -18.34 -2.46 14.14
N GLY A 192 -18.14 -3.79 14.17
CA GLY A 192 -17.53 -4.49 15.29
C GLY A 192 -16.01 -4.39 15.35
N ASP A 193 -15.44 -4.64 16.53
CA ASP A 193 -14.00 -4.51 16.78
C ASP A 193 -13.15 -5.45 15.93
N ALA A 194 -13.62 -6.68 15.68
CA ALA A 194 -12.90 -7.63 14.83
C ALA A 194 -12.69 -7.08 13.41
N PHE A 195 -13.70 -6.44 12.82
CA PHE A 195 -13.56 -5.77 11.52
C PHE A 195 -12.55 -4.62 11.56
N ARG A 196 -12.60 -3.79 12.61
CA ARG A 196 -11.69 -2.67 12.76
C ARG A 196 -10.25 -3.17 12.91
N ASN A 197 -10.02 -4.01 13.91
CA ASN A 197 -8.68 -4.36 14.39
C ASN A 197 -8.01 -5.44 13.55
N ASN A 198 -8.78 -6.29 12.87
CA ASN A 198 -8.23 -7.39 12.08
C ASN A 198 -8.37 -7.20 10.57
N TYR A 199 -9.10 -6.18 10.08
CA TYR A 199 -9.24 -5.94 8.63
C TYR A 199 -8.93 -4.49 8.26
N LEU A 200 -9.76 -3.54 8.68
CA LEU A 200 -9.71 -2.20 8.12
C LEU A 200 -8.48 -1.42 8.62
N ILE A 201 -8.18 -1.47 9.92
CA ILE A 201 -6.98 -0.82 10.48
C ILE A 201 -5.70 -1.42 9.87
N PRO A 202 -5.47 -2.75 9.92
CA PRO A 202 -4.29 -3.34 9.27
C PRO A 202 -4.13 -2.93 7.81
N MET A 203 -5.22 -2.97 7.04
CA MET A 203 -5.19 -2.62 5.62
C MET A 203 -4.84 -1.15 5.38
N THR A 204 -5.52 -0.21 6.04
CA THR A 204 -5.24 1.22 5.84
C THR A 204 -3.87 1.62 6.38
N ALA A 205 -3.47 1.06 7.52
CA ALA A 205 -2.17 1.35 8.12
C ALA A 205 -1.02 0.88 7.22
N CYS A 206 -1.14 -0.29 6.58
CA CYS A 206 -0.18 -0.77 5.57
C CYS A 206 -0.09 0.14 4.36
N ILE A 207 -1.23 0.60 3.84
CA ILE A 207 -1.27 1.39 2.60
C ILE A 207 -0.53 2.72 2.74
N TRP A 208 -0.76 3.45 3.83
CA TRP A 208 -0.13 4.75 4.06
C TRP A 208 1.02 4.72 5.06
N SER A 209 1.44 3.53 5.50
CA SER A 209 2.53 3.35 6.47
C SER A 209 2.38 4.28 7.68
N THR A 210 1.14 4.42 8.16
CA THR A 210 0.73 5.39 9.18
C THR A 210 0.30 4.63 10.42
N PRO A 211 0.67 5.08 11.64
CA PRO A 211 0.23 4.46 12.86
C PRO A 211 -1.29 4.16 12.87
N PRO A 212 -1.69 2.93 13.22
CA PRO A 212 -3.08 2.48 13.28
C PRO A 212 -4.09 3.49 13.86
N GLY A 213 -3.79 4.08 15.02
CA GLY A 213 -4.68 5.03 15.70
C GLY A 213 -4.84 6.36 14.96
N LEU A 214 -3.80 6.83 14.26
CA LEU A 214 -3.84 8.09 13.51
C LEU A 214 -4.69 7.94 12.24
N ALA A 215 -4.55 6.80 11.54
CA ALA A 215 -5.32 6.52 10.33
C ALA A 215 -6.84 6.55 10.58
N PHE A 216 -7.31 6.16 11.78
CA PHE A 216 -8.74 6.13 12.08
C PHE A 216 -9.30 7.45 12.60
N SER A 217 -8.49 8.22 13.33
CA SER A 217 -8.90 9.46 13.96
C SER A 217 -8.75 10.69 13.05
N ALA A 218 -7.81 10.67 12.10
CA ALA A 218 -7.51 11.84 11.27
C ALA A 218 -7.98 11.70 9.80
N PHE A 219 -8.15 10.49 9.29
CA PHE A 219 -8.41 10.28 7.87
C PHE A 219 -9.89 10.56 7.55
N PRO A 220 -10.20 11.50 6.62
CA PRO A 220 -11.58 11.84 6.29
C PRO A 220 -12.32 10.63 5.69
N ALA A 221 -13.52 10.33 6.19
CA ALA A 221 -14.25 9.14 5.77
C ALA A 221 -14.46 9.09 4.25
N LEU A 222 -15.00 10.17 3.67
CA LEU A 222 -15.29 10.22 2.23
C LEU A 222 -14.04 9.98 1.38
N THR A 223 -12.90 10.54 1.78
CA THR A 223 -11.62 10.36 1.09
C THR A 223 -11.17 8.89 1.10
N LEU A 224 -11.27 8.22 2.26
CA LEU A 224 -10.93 6.80 2.37
C LEU A 224 -11.87 5.91 1.55
N LEU A 225 -13.19 6.15 1.62
CA LEU A 225 -14.17 5.37 0.85
C LEU A 225 -13.94 5.52 -0.66
N ARG A 226 -13.67 6.75 -1.11
CA ARG A 226 -13.33 7.04 -2.51
C ARG A 226 -12.04 6.35 -2.91
N PHE A 227 -11.01 6.41 -2.05
CA PHE A 227 -9.76 5.74 -2.28
C PHE A 227 -9.95 4.22 -2.45
N MET A 228 -10.66 3.57 -1.53
CA MET A 228 -10.88 2.11 -1.58
C MET A 228 -11.68 1.70 -2.81
N HIS A 229 -12.66 2.52 -3.23
CA HIS A 229 -13.38 2.31 -4.49
C HIS A 229 -12.43 2.39 -5.69
N ASN A 230 -11.65 3.47 -5.79
CA ASN A 230 -10.70 3.67 -6.88
C ASN A 230 -9.72 2.50 -6.96
N HIS A 231 -9.24 2.01 -5.82
CA HIS A 231 -8.21 0.97 -5.71
C HIS A 231 -8.72 -0.47 -5.73
N HIS A 232 -9.98 -0.68 -6.09
CA HIS A 232 -10.56 -2.01 -6.15
C HIS A 232 -10.51 -2.79 -4.81
N LEU A 233 -10.52 -2.07 -3.69
CA LEU A 233 -10.51 -2.66 -2.34
C LEU A 233 -11.92 -2.93 -1.80
N LEU A 234 -12.96 -2.49 -2.53
CA LEU A 234 -14.36 -2.72 -2.17
C LEU A 234 -15.00 -3.89 -2.94
N GLN A 235 -14.30 -4.55 -3.88
CA GLN A 235 -14.89 -5.71 -4.58
C GLN A 235 -14.39 -7.03 -3.98
N ILE A 236 -15.30 -7.99 -3.92
CA ILE A 236 -14.97 -9.35 -3.49
C ILE A 236 -14.55 -10.19 -4.69
N LEU A 237 -15.30 -10.09 -5.79
CA LEU A 237 -14.96 -10.65 -7.09
C LEU A 237 -14.42 -9.57 -8.04
N ASP A 238 -13.89 -9.99 -9.19
CA ASP A 238 -13.47 -9.06 -10.26
C ASP A 238 -12.35 -8.08 -9.88
N ARG A 239 -11.40 -8.56 -9.08
CA ARG A 239 -10.19 -7.79 -8.71
C ARG A 239 -9.25 -7.63 -9.92
N PRO A 240 -8.62 -6.46 -10.09
CA PRO A 240 -7.69 -6.21 -11.18
C PRO A 240 -6.46 -7.10 -11.06
N VAL A 241 -5.84 -7.39 -12.20
CA VAL A 241 -4.53 -8.03 -12.23
C VAL A 241 -3.49 -6.98 -11.85
N TRP A 242 -2.71 -7.29 -10.81
CA TRP A 242 -1.55 -6.49 -10.45
C TRP A 242 -0.37 -6.80 -11.37
N LEU A 243 0.50 -5.82 -11.50
CA LEU A 243 1.62 -5.78 -12.43
C LEU A 243 2.87 -5.30 -11.70
N THR A 244 4.03 -5.74 -12.19
CA THR A 244 5.35 -5.31 -11.71
C THR A 244 6.32 -5.17 -12.89
N ILE A 245 7.39 -4.40 -12.73
CA ILE A 245 8.39 -4.18 -13.78
C ILE A 245 9.42 -5.30 -13.73
N LYS A 246 9.64 -5.99 -14.86
CA LYS A 246 10.65 -7.04 -14.93
C LYS A 246 12.04 -6.46 -14.66
N GLY A 247 12.74 -6.99 -13.66
CA GLY A 247 14.06 -6.49 -13.27
C GLY A 247 14.03 -5.19 -12.44
N GLY A 248 12.85 -4.78 -11.99
CA GLY A 248 12.65 -3.67 -11.06
C GLY A 248 12.45 -2.30 -11.70
N SER A 249 11.98 -1.36 -10.89
CA SER A 249 11.60 -0.02 -11.29
C SER A 249 12.75 0.86 -11.84
N LYS A 250 14.01 0.54 -11.54
CA LYS A 250 15.21 1.18 -12.13
C LYS A 250 15.18 1.24 -13.65
N ASN A 251 14.54 0.27 -14.32
CA ASN A 251 14.59 0.17 -15.78
C ASN A 251 13.99 1.39 -16.49
N TYR A 252 12.90 1.96 -15.97
CA TYR A 252 12.35 3.18 -16.57
C TYR A 252 13.18 4.42 -16.20
N VAL A 253 13.80 4.43 -15.01
CA VAL A 253 14.69 5.50 -14.58
C VAL A 253 15.89 5.58 -15.52
N ASP A 254 16.56 4.44 -15.73
CA ASP A 254 17.70 4.32 -16.63
C ASP A 254 17.32 4.74 -18.06
N ARG A 255 16.10 4.39 -18.51
CA ARG A 255 15.60 4.74 -19.84
C ARG A 255 15.44 6.25 -20.05
N ILE A 256 14.96 6.97 -19.02
CA ILE A 256 14.85 8.44 -19.02
C ILE A 256 16.26 9.05 -18.99
N LEU A 257 17.11 8.60 -18.07
CA LEU A 257 18.45 9.15 -17.90
C LEU A 257 19.33 8.96 -19.13
N ALA A 258 19.23 7.84 -19.84
CA ALA A 258 19.97 7.58 -21.07
C ALA A 258 19.68 8.59 -22.20
N LYS A 259 18.58 9.34 -22.12
CA LYS A 259 18.20 10.38 -23.08
C LYS A 259 18.34 11.80 -22.51
N LEU A 260 18.62 11.95 -21.23
CA LEU A 260 18.86 13.25 -20.62
C LEU A 260 20.34 13.64 -20.83
N PRO A 261 20.64 14.84 -21.35
CA PRO A 261 22.03 15.28 -21.48
C PRO A 261 22.76 15.23 -20.12
N GLU A 262 24.00 14.76 -20.09
CA GLU A 262 24.75 14.60 -18.83
C GLU A 262 24.86 15.92 -18.05
N ALA A 263 25.10 17.04 -18.74
CA ALA A 263 25.16 18.36 -18.14
C ALA A 263 23.83 18.86 -17.55
N ALA A 264 22.70 18.27 -17.97
CA ALA A 264 21.37 18.60 -17.48
C ALA A 264 21.02 17.91 -16.16
N LEU A 265 21.78 16.90 -15.73
CA LEU A 265 21.58 16.24 -14.45
C LEU A 265 22.53 16.81 -13.39
N LYS A 266 21.97 17.22 -12.25
CA LYS A 266 22.71 17.68 -11.07
C LYS A 266 22.34 16.79 -9.89
N VAL A 267 23.33 16.16 -9.26
CA VAL A 267 23.15 15.24 -8.12
C VAL A 267 23.98 15.72 -6.91
N GLY A 268 23.72 15.16 -5.73
CA GLY A 268 24.49 15.47 -4.52
C GLY A 268 24.46 16.96 -4.16
N GLU A 269 25.62 17.54 -3.85
CA GLU A 269 25.70 18.98 -3.49
C GLU A 269 25.35 19.93 -4.65
N GLU A 270 25.64 19.54 -5.89
CA GLU A 270 25.27 20.33 -7.08
C GLU A 270 23.76 20.26 -7.36
N GLY A 271 23.11 19.14 -7.01
CA GLY A 271 21.68 18.95 -7.18
C GLY A 271 20.84 19.37 -5.97
N THR A 272 21.47 19.64 -4.81
CA THR A 272 20.75 20.08 -3.61
C THR A 272 20.37 21.55 -3.72
N VAL A 273 19.14 21.83 -4.15
CA VAL A 273 18.59 23.20 -4.17
C VAL A 273 18.32 23.69 -2.75
N VAL A 274 18.86 24.86 -2.41
CA VAL A 274 18.71 25.48 -1.08
C VAL A 274 17.88 26.76 -1.10
N SER A 275 17.73 27.41 -2.26
CA SER A 275 16.88 28.59 -2.40
C SER A 275 16.39 28.75 -3.85
N ALA A 276 15.15 29.22 -4.00
CA ALA A 276 14.59 29.63 -5.27
C ALA A 276 13.95 31.02 -5.13
N LYS A 277 14.31 31.95 -6.02
CA LYS A 277 13.76 33.30 -6.05
C LYS A 277 13.32 33.66 -7.45
N ARG A 278 12.16 34.27 -7.57
CA ARG A 278 11.72 34.87 -8.84
C ARG A 278 12.15 36.33 -8.88
N ASP A 279 12.79 36.71 -9.96
CA ASP A 279 13.07 38.10 -10.27
C ASP A 279 11.81 38.70 -10.93
N GLU A 280 11.20 39.71 -10.30
CA GLU A 280 9.95 40.29 -10.78
C GLU A 280 10.13 41.19 -12.02
N GLY A 281 11.35 41.69 -12.27
CA GLY A 281 11.63 42.52 -13.44
C GLY A 281 11.74 41.69 -14.73
N THR A 282 12.45 40.57 -14.66
CA THR A 282 12.67 39.64 -15.78
C THR A 282 11.63 38.54 -15.87
N GLY A 283 11.02 38.19 -14.74
CA GLY A 283 10.11 37.05 -14.60
C GLY A 283 10.81 35.69 -14.52
N GLU A 284 12.14 35.67 -14.44
CA GLU A 284 12.99 34.48 -14.38
C GLU A 284 13.17 33.98 -12.93
N TRP A 285 13.50 32.70 -12.79
CA TRP A 285 13.79 32.04 -11.53
C TRP A 285 15.29 31.85 -11.35
N MET A 286 15.83 32.35 -10.24
CA MET A 286 17.17 32.06 -9.77
C MET A 286 17.14 30.91 -8.76
N ILE A 287 17.80 29.80 -9.10
CA ILE A 287 17.96 28.61 -8.26
C ILE A 287 19.38 28.57 -7.73
N LYS A 288 19.52 28.48 -6.41
CA LYS A 288 20.81 28.31 -5.73
C LYS A 288 20.95 26.91 -5.18
N THR A 289 22.09 26.29 -5.45
CA THR A 289 22.43 24.93 -4.99
C THR A 289 23.39 24.98 -3.80
N ARG A 290 23.55 23.85 -3.11
CA ARG A 290 24.35 23.76 -1.87
C ARG A 290 25.83 24.04 -2.10
N ASN A 291 26.37 23.66 -3.26
CA ASN A 291 27.74 24.01 -3.66
C ASN A 291 27.94 25.51 -3.99
N GLY A 292 26.89 26.33 -3.90
CA GLY A 292 26.94 27.76 -4.14
C GLY A 292 26.68 28.20 -5.59
N ALA A 293 26.48 27.26 -6.52
CA ALA A 293 26.14 27.60 -7.90
C ALA A 293 24.76 28.23 -8.01
N GLU A 294 24.61 29.10 -9.01
CA GLU A 294 23.38 29.83 -9.31
C GLU A 294 22.96 29.54 -10.75
N HIS A 295 21.68 29.19 -10.93
CA HIS A 295 21.11 28.77 -12.20
C HIS A 295 19.85 29.56 -12.49
N VAL A 296 19.70 30.05 -13.72
CA VAL A 296 18.55 30.86 -14.15
C VAL A 296 17.63 30.06 -15.06
N PHE A 297 16.33 30.08 -14.76
CA PHE A 297 15.30 29.37 -15.50
C PHE A 297 14.10 30.25 -15.82
N ASP A 298 13.43 29.99 -16.94
CA ASP A 298 12.18 30.69 -17.25
C ASP A 298 11.03 30.13 -16.41
N ARG A 299 11.07 28.83 -16.11
CA ARG A 299 10.03 28.09 -15.38
C ARG A 299 10.65 27.06 -14.44
N VAL A 300 9.96 26.73 -13.36
CA VAL A 300 10.42 25.74 -12.38
C VAL A 300 9.31 24.76 -12.03
N VAL A 301 9.66 23.47 -11.98
CA VAL A 301 8.81 22.41 -11.43
C VAL A 301 9.42 21.96 -10.11
N PHE A 302 8.77 22.27 -9.00
CA PHE A 302 9.10 21.73 -7.68
C PHE A 302 8.50 20.33 -7.56
N ALA A 303 9.30 19.32 -7.89
CA ALA A 303 8.97 17.90 -7.83
C ALA A 303 9.45 17.22 -6.53
N CYS A 304 9.71 18.02 -5.50
CA CYS A 304 10.12 17.60 -4.17
C CYS A 304 8.92 17.60 -3.19
N HIS A 305 9.16 17.26 -1.92
CA HIS A 305 8.10 17.31 -0.91
C HIS A 305 7.66 18.76 -0.63
N ALA A 306 6.42 18.94 -0.20
CA ALA A 306 5.84 20.26 0.02
C ALA A 306 6.58 21.08 1.09
N ASP A 307 7.09 20.42 2.13
CA ASP A 307 7.91 21.02 3.18
C ASP A 307 9.28 21.46 2.66
N GLN A 308 9.90 20.67 1.78
CA GLN A 308 11.14 21.00 1.07
C GLN A 308 10.93 22.19 0.13
N ALA A 309 9.86 22.18 -0.69
CA ALA A 309 9.49 23.29 -1.56
C ALA A 309 9.25 24.58 -0.74
N ARG A 310 8.55 24.48 0.39
CA ARG A 310 8.33 25.61 1.31
C ARG A 310 9.64 26.16 1.85
N ALA A 311 10.57 25.29 2.25
CA ALA A 311 11.88 25.72 2.75
C ALA A 311 12.71 26.42 1.66
N ILE A 312 12.71 25.88 0.43
CA ILE A 312 13.42 26.46 -0.72
C ILE A 312 12.85 27.85 -1.10
N LEU A 313 11.53 28.03 -0.97
CA LEU A 313 10.79 29.26 -1.30
C LEU A 313 10.62 30.22 -0.12
N GLN A 314 11.31 29.97 1.00
CA GLN A 314 11.12 30.75 2.21
C GLN A 314 11.44 32.24 1.97
N GLY A 315 10.45 33.10 2.25
CA GLY A 315 10.56 34.55 2.08
C GLY A 315 10.49 35.06 0.64
N THR A 316 10.23 34.19 -0.35
CA THR A 316 10.19 34.57 -1.77
C THR A 316 8.84 34.28 -2.44
N THR A 317 7.92 33.66 -1.71
CA THR A 317 6.58 33.29 -2.19
C THR A 317 5.47 34.04 -1.47
N SER A 318 4.24 33.93 -1.99
CA SER A 318 3.05 34.49 -1.35
C SER A 318 2.72 33.77 -0.03
N LYS A 319 2.17 34.51 0.94
CA LYS A 319 1.67 33.93 2.20
C LYS A 319 0.62 32.84 1.98
N ALA A 320 -0.17 32.95 0.92
CA ALA A 320 -1.19 31.96 0.56
C ALA A 320 -0.53 30.62 0.19
N LEU A 321 0.44 30.63 -0.73
CA LEU A 321 1.16 29.42 -1.12
C LEU A 321 1.95 28.82 0.04
N GLU A 322 2.63 29.66 0.85
CA GLU A 322 3.33 29.19 2.05
C GLU A 322 2.38 28.47 3.02
N SER A 323 1.20 29.06 3.29
CA SER A 323 0.17 28.46 4.16
C SER A 323 -0.38 27.15 3.58
N THR A 324 -0.55 27.06 2.26
CA THR A 324 -1.02 25.84 1.59
C THR A 324 0.04 24.73 1.70
N LEU A 325 1.31 25.01 1.39
CA LEU A 325 2.39 24.02 1.48
C LEU A 325 2.61 23.54 2.92
N ALA A 326 2.41 24.42 3.92
CA ALA A 326 2.57 24.11 5.34
C ALA A 326 1.61 23.04 5.89
N ARG A 327 0.52 22.72 5.18
CA ARG A 327 -0.50 21.75 5.63
C ARG A 327 -0.16 20.30 5.27
N PHE A 328 0.84 20.11 4.41
CA PHE A 328 1.33 18.79 4.05
C PHE A 328 2.40 18.36 5.03
N HIS A 329 2.22 17.16 5.58
CA HIS A 329 3.15 16.55 6.54
C HIS A 329 3.55 15.19 6.02
N PHE A 330 4.73 14.74 6.43
CA PHE A 330 5.30 13.47 5.98
C PHE A 330 5.74 12.64 7.18
N ASN A 331 5.60 11.32 7.09
CA ASN A 331 6.06 10.38 8.09
C ASN A 331 7.24 9.55 7.55
N LYS A 332 8.29 9.43 8.35
CA LYS A 332 9.45 8.62 8.03
C LYS A 332 9.16 7.15 8.24
N ASN A 333 9.59 6.33 7.30
CA ASN A 333 9.43 4.89 7.30
C ASN A 333 10.74 4.22 6.87
N VAL A 334 11.04 3.06 7.43
CA VAL A 334 12.26 2.30 7.13
C VAL A 334 11.87 0.97 6.51
N ALA A 335 12.38 0.68 5.32
CA ALA A 335 12.25 -0.61 4.66
C ALA A 335 13.56 -1.39 4.83
N VAL A 336 13.47 -2.59 5.40
CA VAL A 336 14.60 -3.50 5.60
C VAL A 336 14.47 -4.66 4.63
N LEU A 337 15.45 -4.84 3.74
CA LEU A 337 15.54 -5.99 2.84
C LEU A 337 16.27 -7.13 3.57
N HIS A 338 15.67 -8.32 3.60
CA HIS A 338 16.18 -9.46 4.37
C HIS A 338 15.64 -10.81 3.84
N SER A 339 16.08 -11.91 4.45
CA SER A 339 15.64 -13.29 4.16
C SER A 339 15.06 -14.02 5.38
N ASP A 340 14.59 -13.26 6.38
CA ASP A 340 14.13 -13.81 7.67
C ASP A 340 12.63 -14.13 7.73
N GLU A 341 12.28 -15.41 7.57
CA GLU A 341 10.92 -15.93 7.66
C GLU A 341 10.23 -15.74 9.03
N ASN A 342 10.99 -15.36 10.08
CA ASN A 342 10.40 -15.02 11.37
C ASN A 342 9.47 -13.80 11.30
N LEU A 343 9.63 -12.96 10.27
CA LEU A 343 8.75 -11.83 9.98
C LEU A 343 7.68 -12.17 8.92
N MET A 344 7.35 -13.45 8.77
CA MET A 344 6.18 -13.88 8.01
C MET A 344 5.12 -14.47 8.96
N PRO A 345 3.87 -14.70 8.53
CA PRO A 345 2.92 -15.48 9.30
C PRO A 345 3.50 -16.87 9.64
N VAL A 346 3.16 -17.40 10.80
CA VAL A 346 3.57 -18.75 11.24
C VAL A 346 3.01 -19.80 10.29
N ARG A 347 1.76 -19.63 9.86
CA ARG A 347 1.11 -20.57 8.95
C ARG A 347 1.41 -20.17 7.51
N ARG A 348 2.05 -21.08 6.75
CA ARG A 348 2.35 -20.86 5.32
C ARG A 348 1.11 -20.55 4.48
N SER A 349 -0.06 -21.09 4.85
CA SER A 349 -1.33 -20.80 4.18
C SER A 349 -1.82 -19.35 4.36
N ALA A 350 -1.30 -18.62 5.34
CA ALA A 350 -1.55 -17.19 5.53
C ALA A 350 -0.53 -16.29 4.81
N TRP A 351 0.57 -16.84 4.27
CA TRP A 351 1.55 -16.04 3.53
C TRP A 351 0.88 -15.39 2.34
N SER A 352 1.04 -14.08 2.26
CA SER A 352 0.46 -13.22 1.25
C SER A 352 1.53 -12.29 0.71
N ALA A 353 1.21 -11.54 -0.34
CA ALA A 353 2.11 -10.53 -0.87
C ALA A 353 2.43 -9.48 0.21
N TRP A 354 1.44 -9.12 1.03
CA TRP A 354 1.51 -8.14 2.12
C TRP A 354 1.11 -8.81 3.44
N ASN A 355 1.97 -8.81 4.44
CA ASN A 355 1.74 -9.50 5.71
C ASN A 355 1.86 -8.51 6.86
N PHE A 356 0.72 -8.05 7.38
CA PHE A 356 0.69 -7.17 8.54
C PHE A 356 1.01 -7.97 9.79
N LEU A 357 1.99 -7.49 10.55
CA LEU A 357 2.41 -8.07 11.82
C LEU A 357 2.10 -7.09 12.94
N ALA A 358 1.49 -7.57 14.02
CA ALA A 358 1.30 -6.76 15.23
C ALA A 358 1.47 -7.60 16.48
N VAL A 359 1.96 -6.96 17.54
CA VAL A 359 1.88 -7.50 18.90
C VAL A 359 0.70 -6.82 19.58
N SER A 360 -0.17 -7.60 20.22
CA SER A 360 -1.34 -7.06 20.90
C SER A 360 -1.45 -7.63 22.32
N LYS A 361 -2.07 -6.87 23.24
CA LYS A 361 -2.31 -7.38 24.59
C LYS A 361 -3.31 -8.53 24.57
N ASP A 362 -4.36 -8.41 23.76
CA ASP A 362 -5.40 -9.43 23.64
C ASP A 362 -6.04 -9.45 22.24
N LYS A 363 -7.02 -10.34 22.06
CA LYS A 363 -7.75 -10.51 20.80
C LYS A 363 -8.59 -9.29 20.40
N LYS A 364 -9.03 -8.49 21.38
CA LYS A 364 -9.93 -7.33 21.19
C LYS A 364 -9.19 -6.03 20.94
N SER A 365 -7.98 -5.82 21.45
CA SER A 365 -7.22 -4.58 21.27
C SER A 365 -6.16 -4.70 20.17
N LEU A 366 -5.98 -3.66 19.34
CA LEU A 366 -4.79 -3.52 18.50
C LEU A 366 -3.89 -2.46 19.15
N ASP A 367 -2.97 -2.91 20.01
CA ASP A 367 -2.05 -2.04 20.75
C ASP A 367 -0.76 -1.78 19.96
N GLU A 368 -0.85 -1.19 18.77
CA GLU A 368 0.34 -0.91 17.96
C GLU A 368 0.43 0.56 17.56
N ASP A 369 1.47 1.24 18.05
CA ASP A 369 1.80 2.63 17.71
C ASP A 369 2.54 2.74 16.36
N ARG A 370 2.81 1.60 15.71
CA ARG A 370 3.59 1.49 14.47
C ARG A 370 2.95 0.47 13.51
N VAL A 371 3.42 0.43 12.28
CA VAL A 371 2.96 -0.54 11.27
C VAL A 371 4.14 -1.43 10.94
N THR A 372 4.10 -2.70 11.35
CA THR A 372 5.07 -3.69 10.86
C THR A 372 4.43 -4.46 9.70
N LEU A 373 5.03 -4.39 8.52
CA LEU A 373 4.50 -5.02 7.31
C LEU A 373 5.64 -5.72 6.58
N THR A 374 5.51 -7.02 6.32
CA THR A 374 6.47 -7.75 5.49
C THR A 374 5.90 -8.02 4.11
N TYR A 375 6.62 -7.56 3.09
CA TYR A 375 6.40 -7.84 1.69
C TYR A 375 7.11 -9.14 1.28
N TRP A 376 6.37 -10.06 0.67
CA TRP A 376 6.94 -11.25 0.06
C TRP A 376 7.32 -10.96 -1.40
N MET A 377 8.57 -10.53 -1.62
CA MET A 377 9.02 -10.02 -2.92
C MET A 377 9.07 -11.11 -3.99
N ASN A 378 9.28 -12.37 -3.60
CA ASN A 378 9.15 -13.50 -4.53
C ASN A 378 7.81 -13.48 -5.26
N LEU A 379 6.73 -13.22 -4.51
CA LEU A 379 5.39 -13.17 -5.05
C LEU A 379 5.08 -11.84 -5.76
N LEU A 380 5.49 -10.70 -5.18
CA LEU A 380 5.25 -9.36 -5.74
C LEU A 380 6.03 -9.06 -7.03
N GLN A 381 7.25 -9.57 -7.16
CA GLN A 381 8.12 -9.33 -8.31
C GLN A 381 8.26 -10.54 -9.23
N SER A 382 7.49 -11.62 -8.99
CA SER A 382 7.64 -12.89 -9.71
C SER A 382 9.08 -13.42 -9.68
N LEU A 383 9.74 -13.34 -8.51
CA LEU A 383 11.11 -13.85 -8.31
C LEU A 383 11.04 -15.31 -7.84
N PRO A 384 11.55 -16.28 -8.62
CA PRO A 384 11.47 -17.69 -8.26
C PRO A 384 12.18 -17.99 -6.93
N GLU A 385 11.46 -18.53 -5.94
CA GLU A 385 11.98 -18.78 -4.59
C GLU A 385 13.05 -19.88 -4.59
N GLU A 386 12.93 -20.87 -5.47
CA GLU A 386 13.94 -21.91 -5.67
C GLU A 386 15.29 -21.34 -6.16
N LYS A 387 15.25 -20.22 -6.88
CA LYS A 387 16.44 -19.57 -7.44
C LYS A 387 17.05 -18.55 -6.49
N HIS A 388 16.22 -17.82 -5.75
CA HIS A 388 16.63 -16.64 -4.98
C HIS A 388 16.53 -16.84 -3.47
N GLY A 389 15.94 -17.93 -3.00
CA GLY A 389 15.52 -18.07 -1.60
C GLY A 389 14.41 -17.08 -1.25
N HIS A 390 14.20 -16.85 0.05
CA HIS A 390 13.24 -15.87 0.53
C HIS A 390 13.78 -14.46 0.36
N VAL A 391 13.08 -13.68 -0.46
CA VAL A 391 13.33 -12.26 -0.67
C VAL A 391 12.21 -11.48 0.00
N LEU A 392 12.51 -10.86 1.13
CA LEU A 392 11.53 -10.19 2.00
C LEU A 392 11.92 -8.74 2.22
N VAL A 393 10.93 -7.87 2.27
CA VAL A 393 11.11 -6.47 2.69
C VAL A 393 10.16 -6.18 3.85
N THR A 394 10.70 -5.91 5.04
CA THR A 394 9.87 -5.48 6.17
C THR A 394 9.93 -3.97 6.34
N LEU A 395 8.75 -3.36 6.36
CA LEU A 395 8.55 -1.96 6.67
C LEU A 395 8.36 -1.77 8.18
N ASN A 396 9.10 -0.81 8.73
CA ASN A 396 9.15 -0.40 10.14
C ASN A 396 9.13 -1.58 11.11
N PRO A 397 10.11 -2.51 11.04
CA PRO A 397 10.18 -3.60 11.99
C PRO A 397 10.14 -3.04 13.42
N SER A 398 9.23 -3.56 14.25
CA SER A 398 9.14 -3.17 15.65
C SER A 398 10.39 -3.64 16.42
N PRO A 399 10.69 -3.07 17.60
CA PRO A 399 11.78 -3.57 18.44
C PRO A 399 11.69 -5.08 18.74
N ASP A 400 10.46 -5.60 18.87
CA ASP A 400 10.17 -7.00 19.15
C ASP A 400 10.12 -7.88 17.89
N SER A 401 10.29 -7.30 16.70
CA SER A 401 10.19 -7.99 15.40
C SER A 401 11.24 -7.47 14.43
N GLN A 402 12.51 -7.43 14.87
CA GLN A 402 13.65 -7.14 14.00
C GLN A 402 14.09 -8.41 13.26
N PRO A 403 14.45 -8.31 11.96
CA PRO A 403 15.13 -9.40 11.27
C PRO A 403 16.46 -9.74 11.94
N ALA A 404 16.81 -11.02 11.94
CA ALA A 404 18.13 -11.45 12.40
C ALA A 404 19.24 -10.74 11.61
N LEU A 405 20.25 -10.19 12.31
CA LEU A 405 21.28 -9.32 11.71
C LEU A 405 21.97 -9.93 10.49
N GLN A 406 22.30 -11.22 10.57
CA GLN A 406 22.94 -11.97 9.50
C GLN A 406 22.06 -12.18 8.26
N LYS A 407 20.74 -12.01 8.38
CA LYS A 407 19.79 -12.14 7.27
C LYS A 407 19.44 -10.80 6.63
N ILE A 408 19.93 -9.67 7.16
CA ILE A 408 19.69 -8.33 6.62
C ILE A 408 20.61 -8.09 5.43
N LYS A 409 20.05 -7.54 4.35
CA LYS A 409 20.74 -7.21 3.10
C LYS A 409 20.82 -5.71 2.83
N GLY A 410 19.89 -4.94 3.39
CA GLY A 410 19.88 -3.49 3.26
C GLY A 410 18.79 -2.83 4.09
N SER A 411 18.95 -1.54 4.36
CA SER A 411 17.96 -0.72 5.04
C SER A 411 17.84 0.63 4.34
N TYR A 412 16.62 1.07 4.08
CA TYR A 412 16.33 2.24 3.25
C TYR A 412 15.25 3.09 3.92
N SER A 413 15.48 4.41 3.99
CA SER A 413 14.55 5.36 4.59
C SER A 413 13.70 6.03 3.51
N TYR A 414 12.39 6.07 3.73
CA TYR A 414 11.41 6.74 2.90
C TYR A 414 10.53 7.67 3.72
N GLU A 415 9.83 8.57 3.05
CA GLU A 415 8.86 9.47 3.64
C GLU A 415 7.55 9.36 2.88
N HIS A 416 6.44 9.18 3.61
CA HIS A 416 5.10 9.08 3.05
C HIS A 416 4.24 10.28 3.49
N PRO A 417 3.39 10.83 2.59
CA PRO A 417 2.47 11.90 2.97
C PRO A 417 1.42 11.44 3.98
N LEU A 418 1.14 12.30 4.96
CA LEU A 418 0.06 12.13 5.93
C LEU A 418 -1.23 12.79 5.44
N TYR A 419 -2.30 12.01 5.41
CA TYR A 419 -3.61 12.45 4.95
C TYR A 419 -4.51 12.87 6.10
N THR A 420 -4.76 14.17 6.14
CA THR A 420 -5.67 14.84 7.07
C THR A 420 -6.68 15.70 6.30
N GLU A 421 -7.76 16.13 6.95
CA GLU A 421 -8.70 17.11 6.38
C GLU A 421 -7.98 18.35 5.85
N GLN A 422 -6.96 18.83 6.57
CA GLN A 422 -6.18 20.01 6.19
C GLN A 422 -5.37 19.78 4.91
N SER A 423 -4.71 18.62 4.79
CA SER A 423 -3.94 18.27 3.60
C SER A 423 -4.84 18.11 2.37
N VAL A 424 -6.03 17.52 2.50
CA VAL A 424 -6.99 17.35 1.40
C VAL A 424 -7.52 18.72 0.94
N ALA A 425 -7.83 19.62 1.86
CA ALA A 425 -8.20 21.00 1.51
C ALA A 425 -7.05 21.75 0.83
N ALA A 426 -5.80 21.53 1.27
CA ALA A 426 -4.62 22.12 0.66
C ALA A 426 -4.39 21.63 -0.78
N GLN A 427 -4.71 20.36 -1.10
CA GLN A 427 -4.64 19.85 -2.47
C GLN A 427 -5.56 20.62 -3.42
N ALA A 428 -6.78 20.94 -2.99
CA ALA A 428 -7.71 21.73 -3.81
C ALA A 428 -7.16 23.14 -4.05
N GLN A 429 -6.66 23.80 -3.00
CA GLN A 429 -6.07 25.15 -3.09
C GLN A 429 -4.82 25.16 -3.99
N LEU A 430 -3.97 24.15 -3.89
CA LEU A 430 -2.74 24.07 -4.69
C LEU A 430 -3.04 23.98 -6.20
N ARG A 431 -4.17 23.36 -6.61
CA ARG A 431 -4.55 23.28 -8.03
C ARG A 431 -4.74 24.66 -8.65
N GLU A 432 -5.29 25.61 -7.89
CA GLU A 432 -5.49 27.00 -8.34
C GLU A 432 -4.18 27.78 -8.43
N MET A 433 -3.10 27.29 -7.79
CA MET A 433 -1.80 27.95 -7.72
C MET A 433 -0.80 27.44 -8.78
N GLN A 434 -1.15 26.42 -9.57
CA GLN A 434 -0.26 25.86 -10.58
C GLN A 434 0.02 26.88 -11.70
N GLY A 435 1.30 27.08 -12.03
CA GLY A 435 1.75 27.98 -13.10
C GLY A 435 1.81 29.46 -12.70
N VAL A 436 1.34 29.83 -11.50
CA VAL A 436 1.44 31.21 -10.99
C VAL A 436 2.92 31.58 -10.85
N GLY A 437 3.33 32.70 -11.46
CA GLY A 437 4.75 33.09 -11.51
C GLY A 437 5.64 32.12 -12.29
N GLY A 438 5.07 31.18 -13.06
CA GLY A 438 5.83 30.17 -13.78
C GLY A 438 6.37 29.02 -12.92
N ALA A 439 5.83 28.84 -11.70
CA ALA A 439 6.14 27.71 -10.82
C ALA A 439 5.04 26.64 -10.83
N TYR A 440 5.45 25.38 -10.82
CA TYR A 440 4.57 24.22 -10.75
C TYR A 440 4.99 23.33 -9.58
N PHE A 441 4.02 22.69 -8.92
CA PHE A 441 4.26 21.83 -7.75
C PHE A 441 3.76 20.44 -8.06
N ALA A 442 4.66 19.46 -8.07
CA ALA A 442 4.40 18.09 -8.44
C ALA A 442 4.91 17.14 -7.34
N GLY A 443 4.17 16.06 -7.10
CA GLY A 443 4.49 15.11 -6.05
C GLY A 443 3.32 14.16 -5.82
N ALA A 444 3.61 12.96 -5.31
CA ALA A 444 2.56 12.02 -4.94
C ALA A 444 1.61 12.59 -3.88
N TRP A 445 2.12 13.51 -3.05
CA TRP A 445 1.38 14.27 -2.03
C TRP A 445 0.28 15.20 -2.59
N THR A 446 0.27 15.45 -3.90
CA THR A 446 -0.77 16.26 -4.56
C THR A 446 -2.10 15.50 -4.75
N ASN A 447 -2.11 14.18 -4.50
CA ASN A 447 -3.31 13.33 -4.52
C ASN A 447 -3.19 12.20 -3.47
N TYR A 448 -3.36 10.92 -3.78
CA TYR A 448 -3.44 9.83 -2.77
C TYR A 448 -2.10 9.26 -2.29
N GLY A 449 -0.97 9.72 -2.84
CA GLY A 449 0.36 9.35 -2.33
C GLY A 449 0.99 8.18 -3.09
N PHE A 450 0.39 7.77 -4.21
CA PHE A 450 0.83 6.63 -5.01
C PHE A 450 1.77 7.05 -6.14
N HIS A 451 2.39 6.05 -6.76
CA HIS A 451 3.28 6.28 -7.91
C HIS A 451 2.56 6.94 -9.08
N GLU A 452 1.32 6.53 -9.36
CA GLU A 452 0.48 7.18 -10.40
C GLU A 452 0.25 8.66 -10.08
N ASP A 453 0.01 9.01 -8.82
CA ASP A 453 -0.23 10.39 -8.42
C ASP A 453 1.03 11.23 -8.65
N GLY A 454 2.18 10.70 -8.26
CA GLY A 454 3.47 11.31 -8.52
C GLY A 454 3.73 11.47 -10.02
N PHE A 455 3.66 10.39 -10.79
CA PHE A 455 3.84 10.41 -12.25
C PHE A 455 2.89 11.41 -12.93
N SER A 456 1.60 11.33 -12.62
CA SER A 456 0.58 12.19 -13.23
C SER A 456 0.78 13.66 -12.89
N SER A 457 1.22 13.98 -11.66
CA SER A 457 1.46 15.37 -11.26
C SER A 457 2.60 16.03 -12.05
N GLY A 458 3.72 15.34 -12.24
CA GLY A 458 4.84 15.84 -13.04
C GLY A 458 4.51 15.87 -14.53
N PHE A 459 3.85 14.82 -15.02
CA PHE A 459 3.38 14.74 -16.40
C PHE A 459 2.43 15.89 -16.77
N ARG A 460 1.48 16.24 -15.89
CA ARG A 460 0.58 17.39 -16.10
C ARG A 460 1.32 18.72 -16.07
N ALA A 461 2.31 18.90 -15.19
CA ALA A 461 3.14 20.10 -15.18
C ALA A 461 3.91 20.27 -16.50
N ALA A 462 4.47 19.19 -17.05
CA ALA A 462 5.14 19.20 -18.35
C ALA A 462 4.19 19.55 -19.51
N ILE A 463 2.98 18.98 -19.54
CA ILE A 463 1.96 19.31 -20.55
C ILE A 463 1.57 20.78 -20.44
N ALA A 464 1.35 21.30 -19.23
CA ALA A 464 1.02 22.71 -19.01
C ALA A 464 2.15 23.67 -19.46
N LEU A 465 3.40 23.18 -19.47
CA LEU A 465 4.56 23.88 -19.99
C LEU A 465 4.73 23.76 -21.51
N GLY A 466 3.92 22.95 -22.19
CA GLY A 466 3.88 22.83 -23.65
C GLY A 466 4.45 21.53 -24.22
N ALA A 467 4.71 20.51 -23.39
CA ALA A 467 5.12 19.19 -23.88
C ALA A 467 3.98 18.52 -24.70
N LYS A 468 4.31 18.02 -25.90
CA LYS A 468 3.38 17.32 -26.82
C LYS A 468 3.56 15.82 -26.71
N THR A 469 2.98 15.25 -25.67
CA THR A 469 3.21 13.87 -25.23
C THR A 469 2.44 12.85 -26.10
N PRO A 470 2.90 11.59 -26.15
CA PRO A 470 2.30 10.55 -27.02
C PRO A 470 0.88 10.11 -26.61
N PHE A 471 0.43 10.51 -25.42
CA PHE A 471 -0.92 10.32 -24.93
C PHE A 471 -1.30 11.46 -23.99
N GLU A 472 -2.60 11.66 -23.80
CA GLU A 472 -3.14 12.63 -22.85
C GLU A 472 -3.16 12.07 -21.42
N ALA A 473 -3.05 12.98 -20.44
CA ALA A 473 -3.17 12.63 -19.03
C ALA A 473 -4.61 12.25 -18.67
N SER A 474 -4.81 11.02 -18.18
CA SER A 474 -6.10 10.52 -17.70
C SER A 474 -6.22 10.72 -16.18
N PRO A 475 -7.42 10.96 -15.63
CA PRO A 475 -7.66 10.76 -14.20
C PRO A 475 -7.60 9.27 -13.86
N ALA A 476 -7.17 8.95 -12.64
CA ALA A 476 -7.21 7.60 -12.05
C ALA A 476 -8.48 7.37 -11.20
N GLU A 477 -9.35 8.37 -11.08
CA GLU A 477 -10.61 8.27 -10.36
C GLU A 477 -11.64 7.46 -11.15
N ARG A 478 -12.33 6.54 -10.47
CA ARG A 478 -13.34 5.67 -11.08
C ARG A 478 -14.75 6.18 -10.84
N GLU A 479 -15.60 5.96 -11.84
CA GLU A 479 -17.03 6.16 -11.68
C GLU A 479 -17.61 5.22 -10.62
N VAL A 480 -18.57 5.74 -9.84
CA VAL A 480 -19.29 4.95 -8.85
C VAL A 480 -20.36 4.13 -9.58
N PRO A 481 -20.41 2.79 -9.41
CA PRO A 481 -21.38 1.97 -10.10
C PRO A 481 -22.82 2.33 -9.69
N PRO A 482 -23.81 2.13 -10.59
CA PRO A 482 -25.21 2.46 -10.30
C PRO A 482 -25.75 1.65 -9.11
N PHE A 483 -26.81 2.16 -8.50
CA PHE A 483 -27.48 1.51 -7.38
C PHE A 483 -28.08 0.15 -7.78
N ASN A 484 -27.89 -0.86 -6.93
CA ASN A 484 -28.46 -2.18 -7.13
C ASN A 484 -29.51 -2.46 -6.04
N LEU A 485 -30.79 -2.32 -6.40
CA LEU A 485 -31.92 -2.46 -5.48
C LEU A 485 -31.99 -3.85 -4.84
N LEU A 486 -31.68 -4.91 -5.60
CA LEU A 486 -31.71 -6.28 -5.09
C LEU A 486 -30.68 -6.47 -3.99
N ILE A 487 -29.42 -6.11 -4.26
CA ILE A 487 -28.32 -6.22 -3.29
C ILE A 487 -28.63 -5.39 -2.04
N TYR A 488 -29.05 -4.13 -2.23
CA TYR A 488 -29.44 -3.26 -1.12
C TYR A 488 -30.56 -3.85 -0.25
N THR A 489 -31.62 -4.36 -0.88
CA THR A 489 -32.77 -4.93 -0.18
C THR A 489 -32.37 -6.17 0.62
N LEU A 490 -31.57 -7.06 0.02
CA LEU A 490 -31.04 -8.25 0.69
C LEU A 490 -30.21 -7.85 1.91
N LEU A 491 -29.22 -6.97 1.74
CA LEU A 491 -28.35 -6.53 2.84
C LEU A 491 -29.12 -5.88 3.97
N ASN A 492 -30.11 -5.05 3.67
CA ASN A 492 -30.94 -4.42 4.70
C ASN A 492 -31.85 -5.41 5.43
N LEU A 493 -32.41 -6.40 4.72
CA LEU A 493 -33.16 -7.47 5.34
C LEU A 493 -32.28 -8.23 6.34
N ILE A 494 -31.05 -8.55 5.91
CA ILE A 494 -30.06 -9.25 6.72
C ILE A 494 -29.65 -8.43 7.95
N GLU A 495 -29.42 -7.12 7.77
CA GLU A 495 -29.07 -6.20 8.85
C GLU A 495 -30.18 -6.15 9.92
N LYS A 496 -31.44 -6.07 9.48
CA LYS A 496 -32.60 -6.12 10.38
C LYS A 496 -32.71 -7.46 11.10
N SER A 497 -32.46 -8.58 10.42
CA SER A 497 -32.46 -9.92 11.04
C SER A 497 -31.36 -10.09 12.09
N ARG A 498 -30.17 -9.49 11.89
CA ARG A 498 -29.06 -9.47 12.85
C ARG A 498 -29.47 -8.79 14.16
N ALA A 499 -30.18 -7.66 14.09
CA ALA A 499 -30.62 -6.92 15.28
C ALA A 499 -31.52 -7.77 16.21
N ILE A 500 -32.11 -8.85 15.68
CA ILE A 500 -33.02 -9.75 16.41
C ILE A 500 -32.28 -10.94 17.05
N SER A 501 -31.16 -11.44 16.49
CA SER A 501 -30.48 -12.65 17.02
C SER A 501 -28.96 -12.72 16.74
N ALA A 502 -28.15 -11.94 17.46
CA ALA A 502 -26.70 -11.85 17.22
C ALA A 502 -25.90 -13.19 17.26
N PRO A 503 -26.14 -14.15 18.19
CA PRO A 503 -25.37 -15.40 18.25
C PRO A 503 -25.73 -16.39 17.12
N LEU A 504 -27.03 -16.54 16.85
CA LEU A 504 -27.54 -17.39 15.76
C LEU A 504 -27.10 -16.85 14.40
N PHE A 505 -27.07 -15.52 14.29
CA PHE A 505 -26.61 -14.83 13.10
C PHE A 505 -25.16 -15.15 12.77
N ALA A 506 -24.26 -15.06 13.75
CA ALA A 506 -22.82 -15.27 13.52
C ALA A 506 -22.47 -16.73 13.19
N LEU A 507 -23.14 -17.71 13.83
CA LEU A 507 -22.78 -19.13 13.70
C LEU A 507 -23.47 -19.87 12.54
N LEU A 508 -24.66 -19.44 12.12
CA LEU A 508 -25.46 -20.18 11.13
C LEU A 508 -25.86 -19.35 9.91
N LEU A 509 -26.30 -18.11 10.12
CA LEU A 509 -26.87 -17.29 9.04
C LEU A 509 -25.77 -16.55 8.24
N ALA A 510 -24.78 -15.98 8.91
CA ALA A 510 -23.72 -15.20 8.26
C ALA A 510 -22.94 -16.05 7.22
N PRO A 511 -22.48 -17.28 7.51
CA PRO A 511 -21.83 -18.14 6.51
C PRO A 511 -22.70 -18.40 5.28
N ALA A 512 -23.96 -18.80 5.49
CA ALA A 512 -24.89 -19.11 4.40
C ALA A 512 -25.19 -17.89 3.52
N ILE A 513 -25.35 -16.72 4.15
CA ILE A 513 -25.60 -15.45 3.48
C ILE A 513 -24.38 -14.98 2.67
N ILE A 514 -23.17 -15.16 3.21
CA ILE A 514 -21.94 -14.88 2.47
C ILE A 514 -21.88 -15.73 1.21
N ILE A 515 -22.10 -17.05 1.34
CA ILE A 515 -22.10 -17.98 0.19
C ILE A 515 -23.11 -17.52 -0.86
N LEU A 516 -24.32 -17.13 -0.46
CA LEU A 516 -25.34 -16.63 -1.37
C LEU A 516 -24.94 -15.32 -2.06
N THR A 517 -24.37 -14.37 -1.31
CA THR A 517 -23.93 -13.07 -1.85
C THR A 517 -22.81 -13.25 -2.86
N LEU A 518 -21.83 -14.09 -2.53
CA LEU A 518 -20.73 -14.45 -3.44
C LEU A 518 -21.25 -15.17 -4.69
N ALA A 519 -22.24 -16.05 -4.54
CA ALA A 519 -22.87 -16.72 -5.69
C ALA A 519 -23.59 -15.73 -6.61
N ILE A 520 -24.32 -14.75 -6.04
CA ILE A 520 -24.99 -13.70 -6.82
C ILE A 520 -23.96 -12.83 -7.54
N GLU A 521 -22.93 -12.34 -6.85
CA GLU A 521 -21.85 -11.58 -7.49
C GLU A 521 -21.17 -12.40 -8.58
N HIS A 522 -21.00 -13.71 -8.38
CA HIS A 522 -20.39 -14.60 -9.36
C HIS A 522 -21.25 -14.72 -10.62
N VAL A 523 -22.56 -14.92 -10.48
CA VAL A 523 -23.49 -14.98 -11.62
C VAL A 523 -23.51 -13.65 -12.38
N VAL A 524 -23.55 -12.51 -11.66
CA VAL A 524 -23.50 -11.18 -12.27
C VAL A 524 -22.15 -10.90 -12.94
N GLY A 525 -21.05 -11.36 -12.35
CA GLY A 525 -19.69 -11.23 -12.89
C GLY A 525 -19.45 -12.11 -14.12
N LEU A 526 -20.00 -13.33 -14.15
CA LEU A 526 -19.96 -14.23 -15.31
C LEU A 526 -20.72 -13.65 -16.50
N ALA A 527 -21.83 -12.94 -16.25
CA ALA A 527 -22.56 -12.25 -17.32
C ALA A 527 -21.75 -11.12 -17.98
N LYS A 528 -20.65 -10.66 -17.36
CA LYS A 528 -19.82 -9.56 -17.86
C LYS A 528 -18.52 -9.98 -18.56
N VAL A 529 -18.03 -11.23 -18.45
CA VAL A 529 -16.68 -11.60 -18.94
C VAL A 529 -16.63 -12.99 -19.58
N LYS A 530 -16.25 -13.07 -20.86
CA LYS A 530 -15.82 -14.30 -21.56
C LYS A 530 -14.29 -14.46 -21.47
N GLY A 531 -13.79 -15.70 -21.29
CA GLY A 531 -12.43 -16.06 -21.74
C GLY A 531 -11.53 -16.82 -20.76
N GLU A 532 -10.91 -16.15 -19.80
CA GLU A 532 -9.62 -16.64 -19.23
C GLU A 532 -9.67 -17.04 -17.74
N ARG A 533 -10.84 -16.87 -17.09
CA ARG A 533 -10.95 -17.01 -15.62
C ARG A 533 -10.93 -18.44 -15.09
N VAL A 534 -11.27 -19.42 -15.93
CA VAL A 534 -11.49 -20.82 -15.53
C VAL A 534 -10.20 -21.50 -15.06
N GLN A 535 -9.04 -21.14 -15.62
CA GLN A 535 -7.75 -21.74 -15.25
C GLN A 535 -7.21 -21.28 -13.88
N ARG A 536 -7.44 -20.01 -13.49
CA ARG A 536 -6.97 -19.51 -12.17
C ARG A 536 -7.71 -20.14 -11.00
N PHE A 537 -9.02 -20.34 -11.13
CA PHE A 537 -9.84 -20.94 -10.07
C PHE A 537 -9.49 -22.43 -9.85
N ALA A 538 -9.14 -23.14 -10.91
CA ALA A 538 -8.71 -24.54 -10.84
C ALA A 538 -7.41 -24.71 -10.03
N ASN A 539 -6.45 -23.79 -10.17
CA ASN A 539 -5.18 -23.85 -9.45
C ASN A 539 -5.32 -23.49 -7.96
N VAL A 540 -6.15 -22.51 -7.61
CA VAL A 540 -6.46 -22.18 -6.21
C VAL A 540 -7.19 -23.35 -5.52
N ASN A 541 -8.21 -23.93 -6.17
CA ASN A 541 -8.93 -25.09 -5.63
C ASN A 541 -8.04 -26.34 -5.47
N ARG A 542 -7.06 -26.55 -6.35
CA ARG A 542 -6.10 -27.66 -6.23
C ARG A 542 -5.21 -27.49 -5.00
N ASN A 543 -4.68 -26.30 -4.75
CA ASN A 543 -3.83 -26.03 -3.59
C ASN A 543 -4.62 -26.04 -2.28
N VAL A 544 -5.86 -25.54 -2.31
CA VAL A 544 -6.83 -25.64 -1.20
C VAL A 544 -7.08 -27.12 -0.87
N ARG A 545 -7.40 -27.94 -1.87
CA ARG A 545 -7.66 -29.38 -1.65
C ARG A 545 -6.46 -30.09 -1.04
N MET A 546 -5.24 -29.85 -1.54
CA MET A 546 -4.02 -30.45 -0.97
C MET A 546 -3.77 -30.00 0.48
N PHE A 547 -4.07 -28.74 0.81
CA PHE A 547 -3.95 -28.22 2.17
C PHE A 547 -4.97 -28.89 3.13
N TRP A 548 -6.25 -28.92 2.75
CA TRP A 548 -7.29 -29.55 3.58
C TRP A 548 -7.06 -31.06 3.73
N GLU A 549 -6.63 -31.76 2.68
CA GLU A 549 -6.27 -33.18 2.76
C GLU A 549 -5.08 -33.40 3.69
N GLY A 550 -4.04 -32.57 3.64
CA GLY A 550 -2.86 -32.67 4.51
C GLY A 550 -3.13 -32.34 5.98
N GLU A 551 -3.89 -31.26 6.27
CA GLU A 551 -4.20 -30.86 7.65
C GLU A 551 -5.21 -31.83 8.31
N LEU A 552 -6.18 -32.35 7.54
CA LEU A 552 -7.04 -33.43 8.00
C LEU A 552 -6.18 -34.68 8.29
N GLN A 553 -5.31 -35.10 7.38
CA GLN A 553 -4.47 -36.29 7.63
C GLN A 553 -3.59 -36.13 8.89
N SER A 554 -3.01 -34.95 9.14
CA SER A 554 -2.19 -34.72 10.34
C SER A 554 -3.01 -34.78 11.64
N LYS A 555 -4.17 -34.12 11.69
CA LYS A 555 -5.02 -34.10 12.89
C LYS A 555 -5.75 -35.43 13.13
N TRP A 556 -6.21 -36.10 12.07
CA TRP A 556 -6.79 -37.44 12.16
C TRP A 556 -5.75 -38.50 12.48
N GLY A 557 -4.50 -38.34 12.05
CA GLY A 557 -3.36 -39.18 12.46
C GLY A 557 -3.08 -39.07 13.96
N LEU A 558 -3.01 -37.84 14.49
CA LEU A 558 -2.83 -37.60 15.93
C LEU A 558 -4.00 -38.12 16.78
N LEU A 559 -5.24 -38.00 16.28
CA LEU A 559 -6.42 -38.58 16.94
C LEU A 559 -6.40 -40.11 16.90
N ARG A 560 -5.94 -40.73 15.81
CA ARG A 560 -5.74 -42.19 15.73
C ARG A 560 -4.71 -42.67 16.74
N GLU A 561 -3.54 -42.03 16.80
CA GLU A 561 -2.49 -42.38 17.76
C GLU A 561 -2.94 -42.17 19.22
N ALA A 562 -3.66 -41.10 19.51
CA ALA A 562 -4.22 -40.86 20.85
C ALA A 562 -5.27 -41.92 21.23
N ASN A 563 -6.06 -42.40 20.27
CA ASN A 563 -7.08 -43.42 20.49
C ASN A 563 -6.46 -44.83 20.61
N GLU A 564 -5.38 -45.12 19.89
CA GLU A 564 -4.62 -46.37 20.05
C GLU A 564 -3.85 -46.41 21.38
N ARG A 565 -3.25 -45.30 21.81
CA ARG A 565 -2.63 -45.19 23.15
C ARG A 565 -3.65 -45.33 24.29
N LYS A 566 -4.91 -44.98 24.06
CA LYS A 566 -6.03 -45.21 24.99
C LYS A 566 -6.55 -46.64 25.00
N LYS A 567 -6.34 -47.41 23.92
CA LYS A 567 -6.69 -48.84 23.84
C LYS A 567 -5.57 -49.76 24.35
N ALA A 568 -4.33 -49.26 24.36
CA ALA A 568 -3.14 -49.97 24.85
C ALA A 568 -2.86 -49.74 26.36
N ARG A 569 -3.65 -48.88 27.02
CA ARG A 569 -3.73 -48.73 28.47
C ARG A 569 -5.04 -49.32 28.95
#